data_AF-A0A7W1LXW8-F1
#
_entry.id   AF-A0A7W1LXW8-F1
#
_cell.length_a   1.000
_cell.length_b   1.000
_cell.length_c   1.000
_cell.angle_alpha   90.00
_cell.angle_beta   90.00
_cell.angle_gamma   90.00
#
_symmetry.space_group_name_H-M   'P 1'
#
loop_
_entity.id
_entity.type
_entity.pdbx_description
1 polymer ?
#
loop_
_entity_poly.entity_id
_entity_poly.type
_entity_poly.pdbx_seq_one_letter_code
_entity_poly.pdbx_strand_id
1 'polypeptide(L)'
;EQGGGGMPDGPKYVALLIELTTHTSEIETLGVQLKDYTRGLIDFPSLRDGRVVLLCWQLGEGEQIEWWHDVETGFAGRQPL
;
A
#
# COMPACT_ATOMS: atom_id res chain seq x y z
N GLU A 1 32.48 -25.41 -20.85
CA GLU A 1 31.25 -25.95 -20.23
C GLU A 1 30.85 -25.05 -19.08
N GLN A 2 29.56 -25.08 -18.70
CA GLN A 2 28.85 -24.25 -17.70
C GLN A 2 28.10 -23.05 -18.29
N GLY A 3 26.93 -23.33 -18.87
CA GLY A 3 25.89 -22.34 -19.15
C GLY A 3 24.59 -22.80 -18.51
N GLY A 4 23.86 -21.87 -17.88
CA GLY A 4 22.47 -22.09 -17.47
C GLY A 4 22.15 -21.76 -16.01
N GLY A 5 22.43 -20.53 -15.57
CA GLY A 5 21.93 -19.99 -14.30
C GLY A 5 20.42 -19.66 -14.33
N GLY A 6 19.59 -20.56 -14.84
CA GLY A 6 18.14 -20.40 -14.83
C GLY A 6 17.59 -20.85 -13.49
N MET A 7 16.90 -19.97 -12.76
CA MET A 7 16.09 -20.40 -11.63
C MET A 7 15.08 -21.46 -12.12
N PRO A 8 15.04 -22.66 -11.51
CA PRO A 8 14.17 -23.75 -11.95
C PRO A 8 12.69 -23.37 -12.02
N ASP A 9 12.26 -22.41 -11.20
CA ASP A 9 10.90 -21.88 -11.12
C ASP A 9 10.74 -20.47 -11.70
N GLY A 10 11.66 -20.01 -12.55
CA GLY A 10 11.65 -18.68 -13.14
C GLY A 10 10.29 -18.24 -13.70
N PRO A 11 9.59 -19.06 -14.50
CA PRO A 11 8.25 -18.72 -14.98
C PRO A 11 7.20 -18.54 -13.87
N LYS A 12 7.24 -19.33 -12.80
CA LYS A 12 6.32 -19.17 -11.65
C LYS A 12 6.62 -17.90 -10.89
N TYR A 13 7.89 -17.58 -10.71
CA TYR A 13 8.32 -16.35 -10.06
C TYR A 13 7.85 -15.11 -10.84
N VAL A 14 8.01 -15.14 -12.17
CA VAL A 14 7.52 -14.05 -13.04
C VAL A 14 6.00 -13.93 -12.97
N ALA A 15 5.25 -15.04 -13.00
CA ALA A 15 3.79 -15.00 -12.88
C ALA A 15 3.34 -14.37 -11.55
N LEU A 16 3.99 -14.74 -10.44
CA LEU A 16 3.70 -14.17 -9.12
C LEU A 16 4.01 -12.67 -9.05
N LEU A 17 5.12 -12.23 -9.66
CA LEU A 17 5.43 -10.80 -9.73
C LEU A 17 4.40 -10.02 -10.54
N ILE A 18 3.94 -10.58 -11.67
CA ILE A 18 2.89 -9.94 -12.47
C ILE A 18 1.63 -9.77 -11.62
N GLU A 19 1.16 -10.84 -10.96
CA GLU A 19 -0.03 -10.81 -10.11
C GLU A 19 0.08 -9.77 -8.99
N LEU A 20 1.22 -9.72 -8.29
CA LEU A 20 1.49 -8.72 -7.26
C LEU A 20 1.43 -7.29 -7.82
N THR A 21 2.07 -7.05 -8.97
CA THR A 21 2.10 -5.72 -9.58
C THR A 21 0.72 -5.29 -10.06
N THR A 22 -0.07 -6.20 -10.63
CA THR A 22 -1.44 -5.92 -11.07
C THR A 22 -2.31 -5.45 -9.91
N HIS A 23 -2.35 -6.20 -8.81
CA HIS A 23 -3.15 -5.83 -7.63
C HIS A 23 -2.67 -4.53 -6.98
N THR A 24 -1.36 -4.31 -6.93
CA THR A 24 -0.81 -3.05 -6.37
C THR A 24 -1.20 -1.86 -7.24
N SER A 25 -1.12 -1.98 -8.56
CA SER A 25 -1.52 -0.91 -9.49
C SER A 25 -3.02 -0.60 -9.46
N GLU A 26 -3.88 -1.61 -9.21
CA GLU A 26 -5.32 -1.38 -9.00
C GLU A 26 -5.57 -0.50 -7.78
N ILE A 27 -4.89 -0.78 -6.67
CA ILE A 27 -4.96 0.01 -5.43
C ILE A 27 -4.44 1.44 -5.67
N GLU A 28 -3.29 1.58 -6.32
CA GLU A 28 -2.71 2.90 -6.65
C GLU A 28 -3.62 3.73 -7.55
N THR A 29 -4.32 3.10 -8.50
CA THR A 29 -5.26 3.78 -9.41
C THR A 29 -6.45 4.38 -8.65
N LEU A 30 -6.81 3.83 -7.49
CA LEU A 30 -7.83 4.38 -6.59
C LEU A 30 -7.31 5.56 -5.74
N GLY A 31 -6.04 5.95 -5.90
CA GLY A 31 -5.37 6.97 -5.09
C GLY A 31 -4.89 6.44 -3.74
N VAL A 32 -4.96 5.13 -3.51
CA VAL A 32 -4.51 4.49 -2.28
C VAL A 32 -3.01 4.20 -2.38
N GLN A 33 -2.29 4.59 -1.33
CA GLN A 33 -0.84 4.43 -1.18
C GLN A 33 -0.57 3.28 -0.21
N LEU A 34 0.01 2.18 -0.70
CA LEU A 34 0.46 1.08 0.14
C LEU A 34 1.78 1.44 0.83
N LYS A 35 1.76 1.68 2.14
CA LYS A 35 2.90 2.20 2.92
C LYS A 35 3.74 1.08 3.52
N ASP A 36 3.11 0.00 3.96
CA ASP A 36 3.78 -1.16 4.53
C ASP A 36 2.98 -2.44 4.24
N TYR A 37 3.53 -3.28 3.38
CA TYR A 37 2.96 -4.57 2.98
C TYR A 37 2.86 -5.56 4.15
N THR A 38 3.81 -5.52 5.09
CA THR A 38 3.88 -6.48 6.19
C THR A 38 2.78 -6.22 7.20
N ARG A 39 2.46 -4.95 7.42
CA ARG A 39 1.42 -4.52 8.37
C ARG A 39 0.06 -4.34 7.70
N GLY A 40 -0.02 -4.34 6.38
CA GLY A 40 -1.23 -3.96 5.64
C GLY A 40 -1.62 -2.52 5.89
N LEU A 41 -0.64 -1.60 5.84
CA LEU A 41 -0.84 -0.18 6.09
C LEU A 41 -1.05 0.58 4.78
N ILE A 42 -2.18 1.28 4.68
CA ILE A 42 -2.52 2.13 3.53
C ILE A 42 -2.85 3.55 3.95
N ASP A 43 -2.50 4.50 3.09
CA ASP A 43 -2.93 5.89 3.17
C ASP A 43 -3.73 6.26 1.92
N PHE A 44 -4.71 7.16 2.00
CA PHE A 44 -5.37 7.73 0.82
C PHE A 44 -5.73 9.20 1.03
N PRO A 45 -5.54 10.06 0.02
CA PRO A 45 -5.81 11.49 0.13
C PRO A 45 -7.28 11.79 0.43
N SER A 46 -7.51 12.75 1.30
CA SER A 46 -8.82 13.34 1.56
C SER A 46 -8.71 14.83 1.78
N LEU A 47 -9.79 15.56 1.50
CA LEU A 47 -9.87 16.99 1.75
C LEU A 47 -10.52 17.23 3.11
N ARG A 48 -9.80 17.90 4.02
CA ARG A 48 -10.31 18.31 5.33
C ARG A 48 -9.99 19.78 5.57
N ASP A 49 -11.00 20.59 5.90
CA ASP A 49 -10.84 22.03 6.17
C ASP A 49 -10.06 22.80 5.09
N GLY A 50 -10.26 22.43 3.81
CA GLY A 50 -9.61 23.06 2.66
C GLY A 50 -8.16 22.65 2.42
N ARG A 51 -7.62 21.69 3.18
CA ARG A 51 -6.27 21.13 2.98
C ARG A 51 -6.32 19.63 2.72
N VAL A 52 -5.33 19.13 2.00
CA VAL A 52 -5.16 17.68 1.77
C VAL A 52 -4.56 17.06 3.02
N VAL A 53 -5.22 16.03 3.53
CA VAL A 53 -4.74 15.14 4.59
C VAL A 53 -4.71 13.71 4.06
N LEU A 54 -4.09 12.80 4.80
CA LEU A 54 -4.08 11.37 4.48
C LEU A 54 -4.95 10.62 5.48
N LEU A 55 -6.00 9.98 4.97
CA LEU A 55 -6.73 8.98 5.73
C LEU A 55 -5.88 7.72 5.81
N CYS A 56 -5.90 7.06 6.95
CA CYS A 56 -4.97 5.99 7.23
C CYS A 56 -5.69 4.80 7.85
N TRP A 57 -5.44 3.61 7.30
CA TRP A 57 -6.02 2.36 7.75
C TRP A 57 -4.96 1.27 7.77
N GLN A 58 -4.97 0.47 8.83
CA GLN A 58 -4.13 -0.71 8.96
C GLN A 58 -4.99 -1.97 9.09
N LEU A 59 -4.53 -3.06 8.47
CA LEU A 59 -5.11 -4.38 8.66
C LEU A 59 -5.27 -4.70 10.16
N GLY A 60 -6.49 -5.07 10.54
CA GLY A 60 -6.89 -5.36 11.92
C GLY A 60 -7.61 -4.23 12.66
N GLU A 61 -7.68 -3.02 12.08
CA GLU A 61 -8.40 -1.87 12.68
C GLU A 61 -9.93 -1.92 12.49
N GLY A 62 -10.44 -2.89 11.73
CA GLY A 62 -11.86 -3.04 11.43
C GLY A 62 -12.23 -2.54 10.03
N GLU A 63 -13.52 -2.43 9.74
CA GLU A 63 -14.01 -2.07 8.40
C GLU A 63 -14.11 -0.55 8.17
N GLN A 64 -14.10 0.24 9.25
CA GLN A 64 -14.26 1.70 9.17
C GLN A 64 -12.91 2.41 9.23
N ILE A 65 -12.82 3.54 8.53
CA ILE A 65 -11.67 4.43 8.61
C ILE A 65 -11.92 5.39 9.77
N GLU A 66 -11.05 5.33 10.78
CA GLU A 66 -11.21 6.12 12.01
C GLU A 66 -10.09 7.13 12.23
N TRP A 67 -9.07 7.13 11.36
CA TRP A 67 -7.85 7.90 11.58
C TRP A 67 -7.38 8.62 10.32
N TRP A 68 -6.77 9.77 10.54
CA TRP A 68 -6.09 10.55 9.52
C TRP A 68 -4.78 11.13 10.08
N HIS A 69 -3.89 11.58 9.21
CA HIS A 69 -2.72 12.34 9.61
C HIS A 69 -2.37 13.43 8.59
N ASP A 70 -1.60 14.42 9.03
CA ASP A 70 -1.02 15.41 8.14
C ASP A 70 0.07 14.75 7.26
N VAL A 71 0.22 15.27 6.04
CA VAL A 71 1.18 14.77 5.04
C VAL A 71 2.61 14.75 5.59
N GLU A 72 2.96 15.73 6.43
CA GLU A 72 4.29 15.87 7.02
C GLU A 72 4.54 14.97 8.24
N THR A 73 3.48 14.65 8.99
CA THR A 73 3.59 13.92 10.27
C THR A 73 3.64 12.41 10.12
N GLY A 74 3.08 11.88 9.02
CA GLY A 74 2.97 10.45 8.76
C GLY A 74 2.15 9.68 9.81
N PHE A 75 2.23 8.34 9.75
CA PHE A 75 1.47 7.42 10.61
C PHE A 75 1.60 7.70 12.12
N ALA A 76 2.77 8.16 12.58
CA ALA A 76 3.00 8.45 14.00
C ALA A 76 2.19 9.66 14.51
N GLY A 77 1.75 10.54 13.61
CA GLY A 77 0.94 11.72 13.91
C GLY A 77 -0.57 11.52 13.72
N ARG A 78 -1.07 10.28 13.78
CA ARG A 78 -2.48 9.98 13.57
C ARG A 78 -3.40 10.68 14.57
N GLN A 79 -4.51 11.16 14.05
CA GLN A 79 -5.59 11.82 14.75
C GLN A 79 -6.91 11.11 14.42
N PRO A 80 -7.85 11.03 15.36
CA PRO A 80 -9.17 10.47 15.10
C PRO A 80 -9.94 11.36 14.12
N LEU A 81 -10.80 10.74 13.31
CA LEU A 81 -11.63 11.42 12.32
C LEU A 81 -12.80 12.21 12.90
#